data_AF-A0A9J6CZI3-F1
#
_entry.id   AF-A0A9J6CZI3-F1
#
_cell.length_a   1.000
_cell.length_b   1.000
_cell.length_c   1.000
_cell.angle_alpha   90.00
_cell.angle_beta   90.00
_cell.angle_gamma   90.00
#
_symmetry.space_group_name_H-M   'P 1'
#
loop_
_entity.id
_entity.type
_entity.pdbx_description
1 polymer ?
#
loop_
_entity_poly.entity_id
_entity_poly.type
_entity_poly.pdbx_seq_one_letter_code
_entity_poly.pdbx_strand_id
1 'polypeptide(L)'
;MNLPVATYVPAPDDSIGGVAYKAYTNETDRDLQAQLMKKNPDILIVNARRLGSSKHLVITFAGHKLPATVRFRCCTLEVHPFRERPEACFNCRKLGHHTDVCPLPCLGIPKCRR
;
A
#
# COMPACT_ATOMS: atom_id res chain seq x y z
N MET A 1 -7.53 -27.40 -8.03
CA MET A 1 -6.85 -26.64 -6.96
C MET A 1 -7.68 -25.40 -6.69
N ASN A 2 -8.28 -25.28 -5.50
CA ASN A 2 -9.06 -24.11 -5.12
C ASN A 2 -8.11 -23.10 -4.47
N LEU A 3 -7.69 -22.06 -5.20
CA LEU A 3 -6.95 -20.95 -4.60
C LEU A 3 -7.93 -20.15 -3.73
N PRO A 4 -7.64 -19.91 -2.44
CA PRO A 4 -8.48 -19.04 -1.63
C PRO A 4 -8.41 -17.62 -2.21
N VAL A 5 -9.52 -17.19 -2.81
CA VAL A 5 -9.71 -15.80 -3.23
C VAL A 5 -10.02 -15.00 -1.98
N ALA A 6 -9.01 -14.31 -1.44
CA ALA A 6 -9.25 -13.28 -0.44
C ALA A 6 -9.93 -12.10 -1.13
N THR A 7 -11.21 -11.89 -0.88
CA THR A 7 -11.95 -10.74 -1.40
C THR A 7 -11.36 -9.47 -0.78
N TYR A 8 -10.96 -8.53 -1.63
CA TYR A 8 -10.57 -7.19 -1.21
C TYR A 8 -11.78 -6.49 -0.59
N VAL A 9 -11.72 -6.20 0.70
CA VAL A 9 -12.72 -5.37 1.37
C VAL A 9 -12.25 -3.92 1.23
N PRO A 10 -12.94 -3.07 0.45
CA PRO A 10 -12.59 -1.67 0.37
C PRO A 10 -12.68 -1.05 1.77
N ALA A 11 -11.82 -0.07 2.01
CA ALA A 11 -11.93 0.71 3.24
C ALA A 11 -13.30 1.42 3.27
N PRO A 12 -13.90 1.64 4.45
CA PRO A 12 -15.14 2.40 4.56
C PRO A 12 -15.03 3.75 3.86
N ASP A 13 -16.14 4.27 3.32
CA ASP A 13 -16.18 5.56 2.59
C ASP A 13 -15.56 6.71 3.41
N ASP A 14 -15.71 6.64 4.74
CA ASP A 14 -15.11 7.57 5.69
C ASP A 14 -13.71 7.08 6.12
N SER A 15 -12.80 6.89 5.18
CA SER A 15 -11.42 6.52 5.50
C SER A 15 -10.40 7.33 4.72
N ILE A 16 -9.23 7.51 5.31
CA ILE A 16 -8.11 8.21 4.71
C ILE A 16 -6.86 7.34 4.68
N GLY A 17 -6.22 7.28 3.52
CA GLY A 17 -4.95 6.59 3.32
C GLY A 17 -3.77 7.47 3.71
N GLY A 18 -2.87 6.94 4.52
CA GLY A 18 -1.57 7.53 4.84
C GLY A 18 -0.41 6.62 4.47
N VAL A 19 0.75 7.21 4.18
CA VAL A 19 2.01 6.51 4.00
C VAL A 19 2.99 6.89 5.10
N ALA A 20 3.55 5.88 5.77
CA ALA A 20 4.63 6.03 6.72
C ALA A 20 5.93 5.46 6.12
N TYR A 21 6.94 6.31 5.95
CA TYR A 21 8.21 5.90 5.38
C TYR A 21 9.11 5.25 6.44
N LYS A 22 10.16 4.53 5.98
CA LYS A 22 11.22 3.96 6.83
C LYS A 22 10.71 3.02 7.95
N ALA A 23 9.63 2.28 7.69
CA ALA A 23 9.12 1.25 8.59
C ALA A 23 9.85 -0.09 8.35
N TYR A 24 11.13 -0.14 8.71
CA TYR A 24 11.97 -1.33 8.55
C TYR A 24 11.39 -2.53 9.31
N THR A 25 10.78 -3.48 8.59
CA THR A 25 10.24 -4.71 9.18
C THR A 25 10.20 -5.87 8.19
N ASN A 26 10.36 -7.08 8.74
CA ASN A 26 10.16 -8.35 8.05
C ASN A 26 8.84 -9.03 8.47
N GLU A 27 8.05 -8.39 9.33
CA GLU A 27 6.76 -8.90 9.83
C GLU A 27 5.77 -9.14 8.69
N THR A 28 4.81 -10.05 8.89
CA THR A 28 3.69 -10.19 7.96
C THR A 28 2.76 -8.98 8.04
N ASP A 29 1.94 -8.74 7.01
CA ASP A 29 1.01 -7.60 7.01
C ASP A 29 -0.01 -7.71 8.17
N ARG A 30 -0.37 -8.93 8.56
CA ARG A 30 -1.22 -9.20 9.73
C ARG A 30 -0.55 -8.78 11.04
N ASP A 31 0.70 -9.18 11.25
CA ASP A 31 1.45 -8.84 12.47
C ASP A 31 1.70 -7.34 12.56
N LEU A 32 1.95 -6.72 11.41
CA LEU A 32 2.15 -5.28 11.26
C LEU A 32 0.89 -4.49 11.66
N GLN A 33 -0.27 -4.90 11.15
CA GLN A 33 -1.55 -4.30 11.51
C GLN A 33 -1.84 -4.44 13.01
N ALA A 34 -1.66 -5.64 13.57
CA ALA A 34 -1.87 -5.89 14.99
C ALA A 34 -0.93 -5.04 15.87
N GLN A 35 0.34 -4.89 15.48
CA GLN A 35 1.29 -4.06 16.20
C GLN A 35 0.91 -2.58 16.15
N LEU A 36 0.51 -2.07 15.00
CA LEU A 36 0.08 -0.68 14.83
C LEU A 36 -1.15 -0.37 15.67
N MET A 37 -2.17 -1.23 15.64
CA MET A 37 -3.36 -1.09 16.48
C MET A 37 -3.00 -1.09 17.97
N LYS A 38 -2.15 -2.03 18.41
CA LYS A 38 -1.72 -2.14 19.81
C LYS A 38 -0.95 -0.91 20.30
N LYS A 39 -0.12 -0.28 19.46
CA LYS A 39 0.74 0.85 19.85
C LYS A 39 0.06 2.21 19.72
N ASN A 40 -1.08 2.28 19.02
CA ASN A 40 -1.82 3.51 18.75
C ASN A 40 -3.29 3.33 19.14
N PRO A 41 -3.62 3.08 20.42
CA PRO A 41 -5.00 2.84 20.86
C PRO A 41 -5.93 4.03 20.60
N ASP A 42 -5.38 5.25 20.51
CA ASP A 42 -6.13 6.48 20.25
C ASP A 42 -6.39 6.74 18.76
N ILE A 43 -5.89 5.87 17.87
CA ILE A 43 -6.03 6.00 16.43
C ILE A 43 -6.81 4.81 15.87
N LEU A 44 -7.91 5.10 15.18
CA LEU A 44 -8.72 4.09 14.51
C LEU A 44 -8.05 3.64 13.20
N ILE A 45 -7.22 2.61 13.29
CA ILE A 45 -6.56 1.98 12.14
C ILE A 45 -7.47 0.89 11.57
N VAL A 46 -7.92 1.05 10.32
CA VAL A 46 -8.78 0.09 9.61
C VAL A 46 -7.92 -1.03 9.01
N ASN A 47 -6.83 -0.64 8.33
CA ASN A 47 -5.94 -1.57 7.65
C ASN A 47 -4.51 -1.03 7.67
N ALA A 48 -3.52 -1.91 7.65
CA ALA A 48 -2.13 -1.53 7.45
C ALA A 48 -1.38 -2.63 6.73
N ARG A 49 -0.59 -2.24 5.72
CA ARG A 49 0.19 -3.17 4.89
C ARG A 49 1.46 -2.51 4.39
N ARG A 50 2.39 -3.31 3.86
CA ARG A 50 3.55 -2.77 3.15
C ARG A 50 3.16 -2.20 1.78
N LEU A 51 3.86 -1.14 1.38
CA LEU A 51 3.78 -0.60 0.03
C LEU A 51 4.65 -1.45 -0.91
N GLY A 52 4.04 -2.47 -1.53
CA GLY A 52 4.75 -3.42 -2.37
C GLY A 52 5.86 -4.15 -1.61
N SER A 53 7.05 -4.25 -2.20
CA SER A 53 8.26 -4.80 -1.55
C SER A 53 9.10 -3.75 -0.81
N SER A 54 8.61 -2.52 -0.66
CA SER A 54 9.35 -1.44 -0.03
C SER A 54 9.27 -1.49 1.51
N LYS A 55 10.07 -0.64 2.17
CA LYS A 55 10.10 -0.48 3.63
C LYS A 55 9.17 0.65 4.09
N HIS A 56 8.03 0.78 3.43
CA HIS A 56 7.03 1.82 3.67
C HIS A 56 5.69 1.17 3.96
N LEU A 57 4.89 1.79 4.82
CA LEU A 57 3.57 1.29 5.17
C LEU A 57 2.53 2.16 4.53
N VAL A 58 1.50 1.53 3.98
CA VAL A 58 0.22 2.18 3.71
C VAL A 58 -0.70 1.83 4.87
N ILE A 59 -1.22 2.85 5.52
CA ILE A 59 -2.11 2.72 6.67
C ILE A 59 -3.42 3.41 6.31
N THR A 60 -4.52 2.71 6.49
CA THR A 60 -5.87 3.23 6.33
C THR A 60 -6.42 3.59 7.69
N PHE A 61 -6.79 4.85 7.88
CA PHE A 61 -7.39 5.36 9.10
C PHE A 61 -8.88 5.59 8.89
N ALA A 62 -9.70 5.35 9.92
CA ALA A 62 -11.09 5.76 9.90
C ALA A 62 -11.20 7.29 10.09
N GLY A 63 -12.18 7.90 9.44
CA GLY A 63 -12.41 9.33 9.36
C GLY A 63 -11.60 10.04 8.27
N HIS A 64 -11.77 11.36 8.21
CA HIS A 64 -11.13 12.22 7.20
C HIS A 64 -9.87 12.94 7.69
N LYS A 65 -9.54 12.81 8.98
CA LYS A 65 -8.37 13.49 9.57
C LYS A 65 -7.17 12.54 9.57
N LEU A 66 -6.15 12.91 8.82
CA LEU A 66 -4.89 12.17 8.81
C LEU A 66 -4.09 12.46 10.09
N PRO A 67 -3.68 11.45 10.86
CA PRO A 67 -2.72 11.64 11.95
C PRO A 67 -1.39 12.15 11.41
N ALA A 68 -0.71 13.04 12.14
CA ALA A 68 0.61 13.51 11.74
C ALA A 68 1.69 12.41 11.93
N THR A 69 1.52 11.57 12.94
CA THR A 69 2.46 10.51 13.28
C THR A 69 1.76 9.24 13.76
N VAL A 70 2.47 8.11 13.67
CA VAL A 70 2.09 6.82 14.26
C VAL A 70 3.27 6.19 14.96
N ARG A 71 3.00 5.45 16.03
CA ARG A 71 3.99 4.64 16.75
C ARG A 71 4.12 3.27 16.09
N PHE A 72 5.33 2.92 15.66
CA PHE A 72 5.64 1.63 15.08
C PHE A 72 6.93 1.07 15.70
N ARG A 73 6.88 -0.15 16.23
CA ARG A 73 7.98 -0.71 17.06
C ARG A 73 8.43 0.27 18.15
N CYS A 74 9.70 0.66 18.17
CA CYS A 74 10.27 1.63 19.11
C CYS A 74 10.39 3.05 18.53
N CYS A 75 9.79 3.32 17.37
CA CYS A 75 9.91 4.58 16.64
C CYS A 75 8.56 5.28 16.50
N THR A 76 8.61 6.60 16.36
CA THR A 76 7.48 7.41 15.86
C THR A 76 7.76 7.73 14.40
N LEU A 77 6.83 7.39 13.52
CA LEU A 77 6.91 7.63 12.08
C LEU A 77 5.97 8.75 11.69
N GLU A 78 6.43 9.67 10.84
CA GLU A 78 5.58 10.65 10.20
C GLU A 78 4.68 9.97 9.16
N VAL A 79 3.44 10.46 9.06
CA VAL A 79 2.45 9.98 8.11
C VAL A 79 2.15 11.10 7.12
N HIS A 80 2.22 10.75 5.84
CA HIS A 80 1.88 11.65 4.74
C HIS A 80 0.64 11.14 4.01
N PRO A 81 -0.15 12.01 3.36
CA PRO A 81 -1.29 11.57 2.56
C PRO A 81 -0.85 10.56 1.50
N PHE A 82 -1.50 9.39 1.49
CA PHE A 82 -1.24 8.40 0.46
C PHE A 82 -1.91 8.84 -0.84
N ARG A 83 -1.12 8.94 -1.91
CA ARG A 83 -1.62 9.15 -3.27
C ARG A 83 -1.26 7.92 -4.07
N GLU A 84 -2.28 7.21 -4.53
CA GLU A 84 -2.10 6.14 -5.50
C GLU A 84 -1.47 6.73 -6.75
N ARG A 85 -0.28 6.23 -7.11
CA ARG A 85 0.31 6.59 -8.38
C ARG A 85 -0.47 5.83 -9.45
N PRO A 86 -1.02 6.51 -10.45
CA PRO A 86 -1.70 5.82 -11.54
C PRO A 86 -0.70 4.88 -12.20
N GLU A 87 -1.08 3.61 -12.32
CA GLU A 87 -0.22 2.61 -12.96
C GLU A 87 -0.03 2.98 -14.43
N ALA A 88 1.24 3.12 -14.83
CA ALA A 88 1.61 3.30 -16.23
C ALA A 88 1.86 1.92 -16.84
N CYS A 89 1.42 1.74 -18.08
CA CYS A 89 1.76 0.56 -18.88
C CYS A 89 3.29 0.41 -18.95
N PHE A 90 3.83 -0.75 -18.58
CA PHE A 90 5.28 -0.96 -18.60
C PHE A 90 5.86 -1.03 -20.02
N ASN A 91 5.01 -1.26 -21.02
CA ASN A 91 5.41 -1.28 -22.42
C ASN A 91 5.46 0.13 -23.02
N CYS A 92 4.33 0.85 -23.08
CA CYS A 92 4.28 2.17 -23.75
C CYS A 92 4.39 3.38 -22.80
N ARG A 93 4.45 3.16 -21.48
CA ARG A 93 4.52 4.18 -20.42
C ARG A 93 3.33 5.14 -20.35
N LYS A 94 2.22 4.87 -21.04
CA LYS A 94 0.97 5.64 -20.93
C LYS A 94 0.09 5.11 -19.79
N LEU A 95 -0.73 6.00 -19.23
CA LEU A 95 -1.74 5.66 -18.21
C LEU A 95 -3.00 5.05 -18.86
N GLY A 96 -3.81 4.37 -18.04
CA GLY A 96 -5.16 3.91 -18.41
C GLY A 96 -5.25 2.50 -18.99
N HIS A 97 -4.14 1.77 -19.10
CA HIS A 97 -4.15 0.36 -19.48
C HIS A 97 -2.98 -0.41 -18.86
N HIS A 98 -3.22 -1.68 -18.54
CA HIS A 98 -2.15 -2.59 -18.11
C HIS A 98 -1.36 -3.09 -19.33
N THR A 99 -0.16 -3.61 -19.09
CA THR A 99 0.73 -4.12 -20.14
C THR A 99 0.07 -5.20 -21.00
N ASP A 100 -0.77 -6.05 -20.41
CA ASP A 100 -1.43 -7.18 -21.08
C ASP A 100 -2.51 -6.76 -22.08
N VAL A 101 -3.03 -5.54 -21.94
CA VAL A 101 -4.07 -4.96 -22.82
C VAL A 101 -3.53 -3.74 -23.56
N CYS A 102 -2.22 -3.65 -23.74
CA CYS A 102 -1.58 -2.54 -24.41
C CYS A 102 -1.98 -2.49 -25.90
N PRO A 103 -2.56 -1.38 -26.39
CA PRO A 103 -2.95 -1.23 -27.79
C PRO A 103 -1.75 -1.12 -28.75
N LEU A 104 -0.56 -0.92 -28.19
CA LEU A 104 0.71 -0.98 -28.90
C LEU A 104 1.42 -2.30 -28.53
N PRO A 105 1.08 -3.45 -29.13
CA PRO A 105 1.77 -4.71 -28.84
C PRO A 105 3.28 -4.55 -29.13
N CYS A 106 4.12 -5.07 -28.23
CA CYS A 106 5.57 -4.85 -28.29
C CYS A 106 6.16 -5.22 -29.67
N LEU A 107 6.80 -4.26 -30.34
CA LEU A 107 7.79 -4.52 -31.38
C LEU A 107 9.06 -5.08 -30.71
N GLY A 108 9.04 -6.35 -30.31
CA GLY A 108 10.22 -7.18 -30.06
C GLY A 108 11.43 -6.55 -29.35
N ILE A 109 11.26 -5.81 -28.24
CA ILE A 109 12.41 -5.38 -27.43
C ILE A 109 12.73 -6.49 -26.42
N PRO A 110 13.97 -7.01 -26.34
CA PRO A 110 14.31 -8.08 -25.42
C PRO A 110 14.04 -7.61 -23.99
N LYS A 111 13.28 -8.41 -23.25
CA LYS A 111 13.05 -8.19 -21.82
C LYS A 111 14.42 -8.15 -21.13
N CYS A 112 14.82 -7.00 -20.58
CA CYS A 112 15.88 -7.00 -19.56
C CYS A 112 15.37 -7.85 -18.40
N ARG A 113 15.92 -9.07 -18.29
CA ARG A 113 15.75 -9.97 -17.15
C ARG A 113 16.11 -9.18 -15.87
N ARG A 114 15.24 -9.28 -14.86
CA ARG A 114 15.60 -8.95 -13.47
C ARG A 114 16.74 -9.83 -13.00
#